data_AF-A0A4Q7J0I2-F1
#
_entry.id   AF-A0A4Q7J0I2-F1
#
_cell.length_a   1.000
_cell.length_b   1.000
_cell.length_c   1.000
_cell.angle_alpha   90.00
_cell.angle_beta   90.00
_cell.angle_gamma   90.00
#
_symmetry.space_group_name_H-M   'P 1'
#
loop_
_entity.id
_entity.type
_entity.pdbx_description
1 polymer ?
#
loop_
_entity_poly.entity_id
_entity_poly.type
_entity_poly.pdbx_seq_one_letter_code
_entity_poly.pdbx_strand_id
1 'polypeptide(L)' 'MSDRLFVPAAFAGLVAGMPSASSAARVRAVWLDRAVEGLRREFAGPRGLVAMRLAGVIDRVRHATYEEIDRGRVSAA' A
#
# COMPACT_ATOMS: atom_id res chain seq x y z
N MET A 1 -12.79 7.95 13.47
CA MET A 1 -13.54 7.16 12.47
C MET A 1 -12.54 6.23 11.81
N SER A 2 -12.68 4.90 11.91
CA SER A 2 -11.83 3.99 11.14
C SER A 2 -12.29 4.00 9.70
N ASP A 3 -11.49 4.58 8.81
CA ASP A 3 -11.68 4.44 7.37
C ASP A 3 -11.57 2.95 7.02
N ARG A 4 -12.71 2.34 6.69
CA ARG A 4 -12.75 0.91 6.33
C ARG A 4 -12.48 0.80 4.83
N LEU A 5 -11.32 0.27 4.47
CA LEU A 5 -11.00 -0.05 3.09
C LEU A 5 -11.74 -1.32 2.67
N PHE A 6 -12.61 -1.22 1.67
CA PHE A 6 -13.17 -2.39 1.02
C PHE A 6 -12.12 -3.01 0.08
N VAL A 7 -11.72 -4.25 0.36
CA VAL A 7 -10.79 -5.01 -0.49
C VAL A 7 -11.57 -6.15 -1.17
N PRO A 8 -11.66 -6.16 -2.51
CA PRO A 8 -12.31 -7.25 -3.23
C PRO A 8 -11.61 -8.59 -2.94
N ALA A 9 -12.39 -9.67 -2.83
CA ALA A 9 -11.88 -11.00 -2.43
C ALA A 9 -10.69 -11.48 -3.28
N ALA A 10 -10.68 -11.16 -4.57
CA ALA A 10 -9.58 -11.48 -5.48
C ALA A 10 -8.22 -10.89 -5.05
N PHE A 11 -8.22 -9.82 -4.25
CA PHE A 11 -7.03 -9.13 -3.75
C PHE A 11 -6.81 -9.35 -2.25
N ALA A 12 -7.62 -10.19 -1.59
CA ALA A 12 -7.49 -10.45 -0.15
C ALA A 12 -6.09 -11.00 0.20
N GLY A 13 -5.51 -11.82 -0.67
CA GLY A 13 -4.15 -12.35 -0.50
C GLY A 13 -3.07 -11.26 -0.50
N LEU A 14 -3.27 -10.15 -1.20
CA LEU A 14 -2.31 -9.02 -1.20
C LEU A 14 -2.27 -8.32 0.16
N VAL A 15 -3.42 -8.25 0.85
CA VAL A 15 -3.55 -7.58 2.15
C VAL A 15 -3.38 -8.50 3.36
N ALA A 16 -3.38 -9.82 3.16
CA ALA A 16 -3.22 -10.78 4.25
C ALA A 16 -1.89 -10.64 5.02
N GLY A 17 -0.82 -10.22 4.33
CA GLY A 17 0.50 -9.98 4.92
C GLY A 17 0.76 -8.53 5.35
N MET A 18 -0.28 -7.69 5.45
CA MET A 18 -0.11 -6.27 5.76
C MET A 18 0.52 -6.09 7.16
N PRO A 19 1.63 -5.35 7.27
CA PRO A 19 2.23 -5.04 8.57
C PRO A 19 1.31 -4.14 9.40
N SER A 20 1.45 -4.21 10.72
CA SER A 20 0.68 -3.34 11.62
C SER A 20 1.01 -1.86 11.34
N ALA A 21 0.06 -0.97 11.64
CA ALA A 21 0.31 0.47 11.56
C ALA A 21 1.45 0.93 12.48
N SER A 22 1.69 0.21 13.59
CA SER A 22 2.79 0.45 14.53
C SER A 22 4.15 -0.09 14.08
N SER A 23 4.20 -0.90 13.02
CA SER A 23 5.47 -1.40 12.48
C SER A 23 6.33 -0.26 11.96
N ALA A 24 7.66 -0.41 11.93
CA ALA A 24 8.56 0.62 11.41
C ALA A 24 8.19 1.07 9.99
N ALA A 25 8.28 2.37 9.71
CA ALA A 25 7.85 2.96 8.43
C ALA A 25 8.51 2.27 7.21
N ARG A 26 9.79 1.89 7.33
CA ARG A 26 10.51 1.17 6.27
C ARG A 26 9.93 -0.22 5.98
N VAL A 27 9.47 -0.93 7.00
CA VAL A 27 8.80 -2.24 6.83
C VAL A 27 7.47 -2.06 6.12
N ARG A 28 6.69 -1.04 6.51
CA ARG A 28 5.43 -0.70 5.83
C ARG A 28 5.67 -0.32 4.37
N ALA A 29 6.69 0.49 4.08
CA ALA A 29 7.04 0.91 2.71
C ALA A 29 7.36 -0.29 1.80
N VAL A 30 8.18 -1.24 2.27
CA VAL A 30 8.52 -2.45 1.50
C VAL A 30 7.28 -3.29 1.17
N TRP A 31 6.36 -3.42 2.12
CA TRP A 31 5.10 -4.11 1.85
C TRP A 31 4.24 -3.34 0.84
N LEU A 32 4.13 -2.01 0.98
CA LEU A 32 3.37 -1.15 0.06
C LEU A 32 3.91 -1.20 -1.38
N ASP A 33 5.24 -1.22 -1.56
CA ASP A 33 5.88 -1.40 -2.86
C ASP A 33 5.38 -2.68 -3.56
N ARG A 34 5.48 -3.81 -2.84
CA ARG A 34 5.07 -5.12 -3.36
C ARG A 34 3.58 -5.18 -3.65
N ALA A 35 2.75 -4.57 -2.81
CA ALA A 35 1.31 -4.50 -3.02
C ALA A 35 0.95 -3.71 -4.28
N VAL A 36 1.58 -2.55 -4.51
CA VAL A 36 1.37 -1.76 -5.74
C VAL A 36 1.84 -2.52 -6.97
N GLU A 37 3.01 -3.17 -6.92
CA GLU A 37 3.52 -3.98 -8.02
C GLU A 37 2.58 -5.15 -8.35
N GLY A 38 2.10 -5.88 -7.34
CA GLY A 38 1.15 -6.98 -7.51
C GLY A 38 -0.15 -6.52 -8.17
N LEU A 39 -0.67 -5.35 -7.80
CA LEU A 39 -1.87 -4.79 -8.41
C LEU A 39 -1.64 -4.35 -9.86
N ARG A 40 -0.49 -3.76 -10.17
CA ARG A 40 -0.15 -3.34 -11.54
C ARG A 40 -0.14 -4.50 -12.52
N ARG A 41 0.25 -5.70 -12.09
CA ARG A 41 0.22 -6.92 -12.92
C ARG A 41 -1.19 -7.32 -13.34
N GLU A 42 -2.21 -6.93 -12.57
CA GLU A 42 -3.61 -7.26 -12.82
C GLU A 42 -4.32 -6.23 -13.72
N PHE A 43 -3.64 -5.13 -14.12
CA PHE A 43 -4.27 -4.03 -14.87
C PHE A 43 -4.80 -4.42 -16.24
N ALA A 44 -4.14 -5.36 -16.93
CA ALA A 44 -4.58 -5.88 -18.22
C ALA A 44 -5.60 -7.03 -18.10
N GLY A 45 -5.93 -7.46 -16.87
CA GLY A 45 -6.81 -8.59 -16.61
C GLY A 45 -8.30 -8.22 -16.50
N PRO A 46 -9.17 -9.21 -16.30
CA PRO A 46 -10.62 -9.02 -16.14
C PRO A 46 -10.99 -8.18 -14.90
N ARG A 47 -10.04 -7.94 -14.00
CA ARG A 47 -10.20 -7.11 -12.80
C ARG A 47 -9.41 -5.80 -12.86
N GLY A 48 -8.95 -5.41 -14.05
CA GLY A 48 -8.01 -4.30 -14.25
C GLY A 48 -8.45 -2.97 -13.64
N LEU A 49 -9.71 -2.56 -13.87
CA LEU A 49 -10.23 -1.31 -13.29
C LEU A 49 -10.24 -1.32 -11.76
N VAL A 50 -10.57 -2.47 -11.17
CA VAL A 50 -10.60 -2.63 -9.71
C VAL A 50 -9.18 -2.62 -9.15
N ALA A 51 -8.24 -3.28 -9.83
CA ALA A 51 -6.83 -3.26 -9.50
C ALA A 51 -6.24 -1.84 -9.58
N MET A 52 -6.56 -1.07 -10.63
CA MET A 52 -6.14 0.32 -10.78
C MET A 52 -6.67 1.21 -9.65
N ARG A 53 -7.95 1.06 -9.28
CA ARG A 53 -8.55 1.84 -8.19
C ARG A 53 -7.89 1.53 -6.86
N LEU A 54 -7.68 0.25 -6.56
CA LEU A 54 -7.02 -0.18 -5.33
C LEU A 54 -5.55 0.25 -5.30
N ALA A 55 -4.85 0.15 -6.42
CA ALA A 55 -3.47 0.62 -6.57
C ALA A 55 -3.37 2.12 -6.28
N GLY A 56 -4.30 2.93 -6.77
CA GLY A 56 -4.33 4.37 -6.49
C GLY A 56 -4.50 4.70 -5.00
N VAL A 57 -5.30 3.92 -4.25
CA VAL A 57 -5.44 4.10 -2.80
C VAL A 57 -4.15 3.71 -2.07
N ILE A 58 -3.59 2.55 -2.40
CA ILE A 58 -2.37 2.04 -1.76
C ILE A 58 -1.16 2.92 -2.09
N ASP A 59 -1.07 3.46 -3.30
CA ASP A 59 0.03 4.33 -3.72
C ASP A 59 0.03 5.68 -2.98
N ARG A 60 -1.14 6.21 -2.60
CA ARG A 60 -1.21 7.38 -1.70
C ARG A 60 -0.64 7.08 -0.32
N VAL A 61 -0.99 5.93 0.25
CA VAL A 61 -0.46 5.49 1.55
C VAL A 61 1.05 5.24 1.46
N ARG A 62 1.51 4.66 0.34
CA ARG A 62 2.92 4.48 0.01
C ARG A 62 3.65 5.81 0.00
N HIS A 63 3.15 6.80 -0.73
CA HIS A 63 3.78 8.12 -0.79
C HIS A 63 3.85 8.78 0.58
N ALA A 64 2.75 8.78 1.34
CA ALA A 64 2.72 9.31 2.71
C ALA A 64 3.72 8.58 3.66
N THR A 65 3.93 7.28 3.46
CA THR A 65 4.90 6.51 4.25
C THR A 65 6.34 6.89 3.91
N TYR A 66 6.64 7.18 2.64
CA TYR A 66 7.96 7.70 2.25
C TYR A 66 8.23 9.10 2.79
N GLU A 67 7.22 9.98 2.79
CA GLU A 67 7.30 11.30 3.41
C GLU A 67 7.57 11.21 4.92
N GLU A 68 6.98 10.24 5.62
CA GLU A 68 7.27 9.97 7.03
C GLU A 68 8.73 9.55 7.25
N ILE A 69 9.24 8.66 6.40
CA ILE A 69 10.64 8.21 6.45
C ILE A 69 11.59 9.39 6.23
N ASP A 70 11.32 10.23 5.23
CA ASP A 70 12.17 11.38 4.91
C ASP A 70 12.17 12.41 6.04
N ARG A 71 11.00 12.74 6.58
CA ARG A 71 10.89 13.62 7.76
C ARG A 71 11.63 13.08 8.97
N GLY A 72 11.55 11.77 9.21
CA GLY A 72 12.30 11.11 10.30
C GLY A 72 13.81 11.17 10.11
N ARG A 73 14.29 11.22 8.87
CA ARG A 73 15.71 11.40 8.54
C ARG A 73 16.18 12.83 8.80
N VAL A 74 15.38 13.82 8.40
CA VAL A 74 15.70 15.24 8.60
C VAL A 74 15.75 15.59 10.09
N SER A 75 14.87 15.02 10.92
CA SER A 75 14.85 15.27 12.37
C SER A 75 16.01 14.63 13.15
N ALA A 76 16.76 13.72 12.54
CA ALA A 76 17.88 13.01 13.15
C ALA A 76 19.26 13.60 12.77
N ALA A 77 19.29 14.61 11.91
CA ALA A 77 20.47 15.36 11.47
C ALA A 77 20.56 16.69 12.22
#